data_AF-A0A816BEI9-F1
#
_entry.id   AF-A0A816BEI9-F1
#
_cell.length_a   1.000
_cell.length_b   1.000
_cell.length_c   1.000
_cell.angle_alpha   90.00
_cell.angle_beta   90.00
_cell.angle_gamma   90.00
#
_symmetry.space_group_name_H-M   'P 1'
#
loop_
_entity.id
_entity.type
_entity.pdbx_description
1 polymer ?
#
loop_
_entity_poly.entity_id
_entity_poly.type
_entity_poly.pdbx_seq_one_letter_code
_entity_poly.pdbx_strand_id
1 'polypeptide(L)'
;MPLLQSLNISRGLQFDPVSSADISHLHGRVNHLKYLILSDCMVNTDNLMDIIAHMINLRSLTVSVYENSDIINASRWKQLITSSLPYLTVFRFRFGTFDRNEIVRKYEDFQSDFWIKEHQWYTECLLGDQIVSCIFTVPYLNDIRPMWLKYVRHFNTLVDNSKTFDNVTDLHSLGEELMTSSGFYFPNITSLVFHSLPVLANEGDEQRFIRSLKRTMNLSNLKHLEIPLCSQTNRPTILLEILKEAPHLSSLNIYNCAIDILKTNKEICRYTSEMIKKLQFCVYFQPNPCHKPHDVSSIHKVFPNVEQMTCPMTQSDSCLFLLNNLPKLSALNINFYQSVNSDSFSKVKEELSKLKNIFFYEEILRDKQHTKLMAFGFWVDHGDITA
;
A
#
# COMPACT_ATOMS: atom_id res chain seq x y z
N MET A 1 7.30 -10.61 37.83
CA MET A 1 7.49 -10.47 36.37
C MET A 1 6.23 -9.88 35.76
N PRO A 2 6.32 -8.87 34.87
CA PRO A 2 5.14 -8.33 34.19
C PRO A 2 4.50 -9.40 33.30
N LEU A 3 3.19 -9.59 33.43
CA LEU A 3 2.42 -10.56 32.65
C LEU A 3 2.12 -9.97 31.26
N LEU A 4 2.44 -10.71 30.20
CA LEU A 4 2.19 -10.30 28.82
C LEU A 4 0.66 -10.23 28.58
N GLN A 5 0.14 -9.03 28.29
CA GLN A 5 -1.30 -8.82 28.07
C GLN A 5 -1.69 -8.75 26.59
N SER A 6 -0.74 -8.47 25.71
CA SER A 6 -0.94 -8.32 24.26
C SER A 6 0.16 -9.02 23.48
N LEU A 7 -0.21 -9.68 22.39
CA LEU A 7 0.71 -10.35 21.48
C LEU A 7 0.28 -10.05 20.04
N ASN A 8 1.22 -9.55 19.24
CA ASN A 8 1.04 -9.36 17.81
C ASN A 8 2.05 -10.24 17.09
N ILE A 9 1.55 -11.15 16.27
CA ILE A 9 2.35 -12.01 15.41
C ILE A 9 2.03 -11.60 13.97
N SER A 10 2.95 -10.87 13.36
CA SER A 10 2.86 -10.41 11.97
C SER A 10 4.14 -10.78 11.22
N ARG A 11 4.04 -11.15 9.94
CA ARG A 11 5.20 -11.29 9.07
C ARG A 11 5.90 -9.94 8.87
N GLY A 12 7.21 -9.89 9.14
CA GLY A 12 8.11 -8.88 8.59
C GLY A 12 8.86 -9.47 7.39
N LEU A 13 8.42 -9.17 6.16
CA LEU A 13 9.08 -9.30 4.84
C LEU A 13 10.20 -10.36 4.55
N GLN A 14 10.41 -11.41 5.35
CA GLN A 14 11.36 -12.49 5.07
C GLN A 14 10.75 -13.87 5.33
N PHE A 15 11.23 -14.82 4.52
CA PHE A 15 10.54 -16.01 4.03
C PHE A 15 10.53 -17.23 4.96
N ASP A 16 10.31 -17.06 6.27
CA ASP A 16 10.02 -18.22 7.13
C ASP A 16 8.60 -18.14 7.71
N PRO A 17 7.79 -19.23 7.62
CA PRO A 17 6.51 -19.29 8.32
C PRO A 17 6.77 -19.27 9.83
N VAL A 18 5.93 -18.55 10.59
CA VAL A 18 5.86 -18.75 12.05
C VAL A 18 5.52 -20.22 12.25
N SER A 19 6.47 -20.98 12.77
CA SER A 19 6.32 -22.42 12.91
C SER A 19 5.37 -22.73 14.06
N SER A 20 4.72 -23.90 14.03
CA SER A 20 3.98 -24.39 15.20
C SER A 20 4.85 -24.48 16.46
N ALA A 21 6.18 -24.57 16.30
CA ALA A 21 7.14 -24.56 17.41
C ALA A 21 7.25 -23.18 18.08
N ASP A 22 7.18 -22.08 17.33
CA ASP A 22 7.24 -20.71 17.89
C ASP A 22 6.03 -20.41 18.78
N ILE A 23 4.89 -21.01 18.45
CA ILE A 23 3.63 -20.81 19.17
C ILE A 23 3.48 -21.82 20.33
N SER A 24 4.00 -23.04 20.21
CA SER A 24 3.92 -24.05 21.27
C SER A 24 4.70 -23.66 22.53
N HIS A 25 5.77 -22.87 22.40
CA HIS A 25 6.49 -22.28 23.53
C HIS A 25 5.66 -21.29 24.37
N LEU A 26 4.50 -20.84 23.87
CA LEU A 26 3.62 -19.90 24.59
C LEU A 26 2.70 -20.57 25.61
N HIS A 27 2.55 -21.92 25.61
CA HIS A 27 1.59 -22.68 26.43
C HIS A 27 1.62 -22.38 27.94
N GLY A 28 2.75 -21.91 28.50
CA GLY A 28 2.86 -21.56 29.92
C GLY A 28 2.51 -20.11 30.28
N ARG A 29 2.34 -19.21 29.30
CA ARG A 29 2.18 -17.75 29.53
C ARG A 29 0.89 -17.17 28.93
N VAL A 30 0.13 -17.95 28.17
CA VAL A 30 -1.06 -17.51 27.43
C VAL A 30 -2.28 -17.20 28.30
N ASN A 31 -2.36 -17.72 29.51
CA ASN A 31 -3.53 -17.51 30.38
C ASN A 31 -3.77 -16.04 30.75
N HIS A 32 -2.79 -15.15 30.59
CA HIS A 32 -2.94 -13.72 30.89
C HIS A 32 -3.13 -12.84 29.65
N LEU A 33 -3.09 -13.45 28.47
CA LEU A 33 -3.24 -12.73 27.22
C LEU A 33 -4.69 -12.27 27.05
N LYS A 34 -4.87 -10.97 26.81
CA LYS A 34 -6.18 -10.35 26.58
C LYS A 34 -6.39 -9.96 25.12
N TYR A 35 -5.30 -9.73 24.38
CA TYR A 35 -5.33 -9.26 23.01
C TYR A 35 -4.38 -10.09 22.15
N LEU A 36 -4.91 -10.68 21.08
CA LEU A 36 -4.13 -11.41 20.09
C LEU A 36 -4.42 -10.87 18.69
N ILE A 37 -3.36 -10.56 17.94
CA ILE A 37 -3.41 -10.23 16.53
C ILE A 37 -2.53 -11.23 15.77
N LEU A 38 -3.14 -11.90 14.80
CA LEU A 38 -2.49 -12.84 13.89
C LEU A 38 -2.69 -12.33 12.47
N SER A 39 -1.60 -11.91 11.83
CA SER A 39 -1.65 -11.38 10.46
C SER A 39 -0.70 -12.15 9.55
N ASP A 40 -1.18 -12.53 8.36
CA ASP A 40 -0.44 -13.29 7.34
C ASP A 40 0.13 -14.63 7.86
N CYS A 41 -0.57 -15.28 8.80
CA CYS A 41 -0.13 -16.54 9.39
C CYS A 41 -0.42 -17.75 8.48
N MET A 42 0.62 -18.52 8.15
CA MET A 42 0.54 -19.79 7.42
C MET A 42 0.59 -20.99 8.40
N VAL A 43 -0.26 -20.95 9.43
CA VAL A 43 -0.31 -22.00 10.46
C VAL A 43 -1.43 -22.98 10.11
N ASN A 44 -1.19 -24.27 10.36
CA ASN A 44 -2.24 -25.28 10.29
C ASN A 44 -3.43 -24.90 11.18
N THR A 45 -4.64 -24.98 10.63
CA THR A 45 -5.87 -24.54 11.29
C THR A 45 -6.11 -25.25 12.63
N ASP A 46 -5.84 -26.54 12.72
CA ASP A 46 -6.08 -27.31 13.96
C ASP A 46 -5.14 -26.85 15.08
N ASN A 47 -3.85 -26.76 14.78
CA ASN A 47 -2.85 -26.24 15.72
C ASN A 47 -3.21 -24.83 16.20
N LEU A 48 -3.66 -23.97 15.29
CA LEU A 48 -4.06 -22.61 15.62
C LEU A 48 -5.25 -22.59 16.61
N MET A 49 -6.28 -23.37 16.30
CA MET A 49 -7.48 -23.46 17.13
C MET A 49 -7.15 -24.02 18.53
N ASP A 50 -6.32 -25.06 18.59
CA ASP A 50 -5.87 -25.67 19.84
C ASP A 50 -5.13 -24.65 20.71
N ILE A 51 -4.22 -23.88 20.13
CA ILE A 51 -3.47 -22.84 20.87
C ILE A 51 -4.42 -21.76 21.40
N ILE A 52 -5.32 -21.25 20.55
CA ILE A 52 -6.26 -20.20 20.95
C ILE A 52 -7.18 -20.72 22.07
N ALA A 53 -7.56 -21.99 22.07
CA ALA A 53 -8.41 -22.58 23.10
C ALA A 53 -7.81 -22.51 24.52
N HIS A 54 -6.48 -22.39 24.64
CA HIS A 54 -5.81 -22.22 25.93
C HIS A 54 -5.78 -20.76 26.41
N MET A 55 -6.16 -19.79 25.57
CA MET A 55 -6.16 -18.35 25.89
C MET A 55 -7.48 -17.93 26.53
N ILE A 56 -7.85 -18.57 27.65
CA ILE A 56 -9.18 -18.44 28.26
C ILE A 56 -9.58 -16.99 28.64
N ASN A 57 -8.62 -16.09 28.84
CA ASN A 57 -8.83 -14.68 29.22
C ASN A 57 -8.81 -13.71 28.04
N LEU A 58 -8.80 -14.22 26.80
CA LEU A 58 -8.76 -13.43 25.59
C LEU A 58 -10.05 -12.60 25.45
N ARG A 59 -9.90 -11.28 25.25
CA ARG A 59 -11.00 -10.33 25.08
C ARG A 59 -11.13 -9.83 23.65
N SER A 60 -10.02 -9.80 22.92
CA SER A 60 -9.94 -9.40 21.52
C SER A 60 -9.08 -10.37 20.74
N LEU A 61 -9.61 -10.82 19.61
CA LEU A 61 -8.93 -11.69 18.66
C LEU A 61 -9.06 -11.10 17.26
N THR A 62 -7.92 -10.83 16.61
CA THR A 62 -7.86 -10.45 15.20
C THR A 62 -7.13 -11.52 14.42
N VAL A 63 -7.75 -12.06 13.37
CA VAL A 63 -7.15 -13.12 12.55
C VAL A 63 -7.26 -12.77 11.06
N SER A 64 -6.12 -12.61 10.40
CA SER A 64 -6.02 -12.31 8.98
C SER A 64 -5.19 -13.40 8.30
N VAL A 65 -5.86 -14.22 7.49
CA VAL A 65 -5.25 -15.38 6.83
C VAL A 65 -5.67 -15.41 5.37
N TYR A 66 -4.69 -15.63 4.50
CA TYR A 66 -4.86 -15.74 3.07
C TYR A 66 -4.58 -17.17 2.62
N GLU A 67 -5.33 -17.62 1.62
CA GLU A 67 -5.08 -18.88 0.91
C GLU A 67 -5.16 -20.13 1.81
N ASN A 68 -6.04 -20.10 2.81
CA ASN A 68 -6.34 -21.26 3.64
C ASN A 68 -7.85 -21.43 3.71
N SER A 69 -8.39 -22.36 2.92
CA SER A 69 -9.83 -22.63 2.90
C SER A 69 -10.31 -23.25 4.21
N ASP A 70 -9.48 -24.04 4.91
CA ASP A 70 -9.85 -24.74 6.14
C ASP A 70 -10.17 -23.79 7.29
N ILE A 71 -9.49 -22.65 7.37
CA ILE A 71 -9.75 -21.63 8.40
C ILE A 71 -11.11 -20.94 8.20
N ILE A 72 -11.66 -21.00 6.98
CA ILE A 72 -12.95 -20.43 6.62
C ILE A 72 -14.03 -21.42 7.05
N ASN A 73 -14.28 -21.54 8.35
CA ASN A 73 -15.28 -22.45 8.88
C ASN A 73 -16.01 -21.84 10.07
N ALA A 74 -17.20 -21.28 9.82
CA ALA A 74 -17.99 -20.60 10.85
C ALA A 74 -18.35 -21.53 12.01
N SER A 75 -18.66 -22.80 11.75
CA SER A 75 -19.03 -23.76 12.80
C SER A 75 -17.88 -24.04 13.78
N ARG A 76 -16.65 -24.17 13.27
CA ARG A 76 -15.45 -24.38 14.09
C ARG A 76 -15.13 -23.16 14.94
N TRP A 77 -15.18 -21.97 14.34
CA TRP A 77 -14.99 -20.72 15.09
C TRP A 77 -16.04 -20.54 16.19
N LYS A 78 -17.32 -20.78 15.86
CA LYS A 78 -18.41 -20.74 16.84
C LYS A 78 -18.17 -21.71 17.99
N GLN A 79 -17.77 -22.94 17.69
CA GLN A 79 -17.46 -23.94 18.71
C GLN A 79 -16.33 -23.48 19.62
N LEU A 80 -15.19 -23.05 19.06
CA LEU A 80 -14.04 -22.56 19.82
C LEU A 80 -14.42 -21.39 20.75
N ILE A 81 -15.15 -20.41 20.21
CA ILE A 81 -15.55 -19.21 20.97
C ILE A 81 -16.45 -19.61 22.13
N THR A 82 -17.46 -20.45 21.87
CA THR A 82 -18.43 -20.88 22.88
C THR A 82 -17.79 -21.77 23.95
N SER A 83 -16.90 -22.68 23.56
CA SER A 83 -16.32 -23.65 24.49
C SER A 83 -15.17 -23.10 25.32
N SER A 84 -14.36 -22.22 24.74
CA SER A 84 -13.00 -21.95 25.26
C SER A 84 -12.70 -20.47 25.48
N LEU A 85 -13.50 -19.54 24.92
CA LEU A 85 -13.22 -18.10 24.96
C LEU A 85 -14.37 -17.31 25.61
N PRO A 86 -14.71 -17.56 26.89
CA PRO A 86 -15.89 -16.99 27.54
C PRO A 86 -15.84 -15.46 27.69
N TYR A 87 -14.65 -14.85 27.59
CA TYR A 87 -14.46 -13.41 27.71
C TYR A 87 -14.25 -12.69 26.37
N LEU A 88 -14.35 -13.39 25.23
CA LEU A 88 -14.13 -12.78 23.92
C LEU A 88 -15.27 -11.83 23.58
N THR A 89 -14.95 -10.54 23.53
CA THR A 89 -15.90 -9.47 23.21
C THR A 89 -15.74 -8.95 21.78
N VAL A 90 -14.53 -9.03 21.25
CA VAL A 90 -14.20 -8.55 19.91
C VAL A 90 -13.54 -9.68 19.14
N PHE A 91 -14.20 -10.12 18.09
CA PHE A 91 -13.60 -11.00 17.09
C PHE A 91 -13.60 -10.29 15.76
N ARG A 92 -12.40 -10.10 15.21
CA ARG A 92 -12.21 -9.50 13.90
C ARG A 92 -11.47 -10.48 13.03
N PHE A 93 -11.88 -10.58 11.78
CA PHE A 93 -11.16 -11.45 10.87
C PHE A 93 -11.21 -10.99 9.43
N ARG A 94 -10.26 -11.53 8.66
CA ARG A 94 -10.28 -11.56 7.21
C ARG A 94 -9.74 -12.90 6.75
N PHE A 95 -10.59 -13.68 6.08
CA PHE A 95 -10.23 -14.99 5.57
C PHE A 95 -10.33 -15.01 4.05
N GLY A 96 -9.23 -15.35 3.38
CA GLY A 96 -9.12 -15.34 1.92
C GLY A 96 -8.93 -16.73 1.30
N THR A 97 -9.54 -16.96 0.13
CA THR A 97 -9.29 -18.12 -0.74
C THR A 97 -9.39 -17.73 -2.23
N PHE A 98 -8.77 -18.49 -3.12
CA PHE A 98 -8.98 -18.37 -4.57
C PHE A 98 -10.26 -19.05 -5.06
N ASP A 99 -10.87 -19.95 -4.27
CA ASP A 99 -12.13 -20.61 -4.64
C ASP A 99 -13.34 -19.70 -4.35
N ARG A 100 -13.79 -19.02 -5.40
CA ARG A 100 -14.96 -18.13 -5.37
C ARG A 100 -16.27 -18.86 -5.03
N ASN A 101 -16.43 -20.12 -5.42
CA ASN A 101 -17.68 -20.84 -5.14
C ASN A 101 -17.70 -21.35 -3.69
N GLU A 102 -16.54 -21.68 -3.15
CA GLU A 102 -16.38 -22.05 -1.76
C GLU A 102 -16.63 -20.85 -0.82
N ILE A 103 -16.02 -19.68 -1.09
CA ILE A 103 -16.19 -18.50 -0.24
C ILE A 103 -17.65 -18.05 -0.16
N VAL A 104 -18.41 -18.12 -1.27
CA VAL A 104 -19.83 -17.73 -1.30
C VAL A 104 -20.66 -18.66 -0.40
N ARG A 105 -20.45 -19.98 -0.51
CA ARG A 105 -21.15 -20.95 0.34
C ARG A 105 -20.82 -20.74 1.82
N LYS A 106 -19.54 -20.52 2.14
CA LYS A 106 -19.10 -20.32 3.52
C LYS A 106 -19.54 -18.99 4.12
N TYR A 107 -19.72 -17.96 3.29
CA TYR A 107 -20.20 -16.65 3.74
C TYR A 107 -21.59 -16.73 4.39
N GLU A 108 -22.48 -17.57 3.87
CA GLU A 108 -23.83 -17.76 4.42
C GLU A 108 -23.79 -18.28 5.86
N ASP A 109 -22.83 -19.14 6.21
CA ASP A 109 -22.67 -19.66 7.58
C ASP A 109 -22.25 -18.55 8.58
N PHE A 110 -21.59 -17.49 8.09
CA PHE A 110 -21.25 -16.30 8.87
C PHE A 110 -22.41 -15.30 9.02
N GLN A 111 -23.59 -15.59 8.46
CA GLN A 111 -24.81 -14.77 8.61
C GLN A 111 -25.80 -15.31 9.65
N SER A 112 -25.43 -16.32 10.45
CA SER A 112 -26.31 -16.87 11.48
C SER A 112 -26.55 -15.93 12.68
N ASP A 113 -27.57 -16.22 13.49
CA ASP A 113 -27.94 -15.45 14.69
C ASP A 113 -26.78 -15.29 15.69
N PHE A 114 -25.90 -16.28 15.77
CA PHE A 114 -24.68 -16.22 16.57
C PHE A 114 -23.81 -15.01 16.17
N TRP A 115 -23.56 -14.82 14.88
CA TRP A 115 -22.72 -13.72 14.40
C TRP A 115 -23.42 -12.37 14.46
N ILE A 116 -24.67 -12.32 13.99
CA ILE A 116 -25.38 -11.05 13.77
C ILE A 116 -26.10 -10.55 15.03
N LYS A 117 -26.81 -11.41 15.76
CA LYS A 117 -27.68 -11.01 16.88
C LYS A 117 -26.97 -11.11 18.22
N GLU A 118 -26.33 -12.24 18.49
CA GLU A 118 -25.69 -12.51 19.78
C GLU A 118 -24.42 -11.66 19.94
N HIS A 119 -23.55 -11.66 18.93
CA HIS A 119 -22.24 -11.00 19.01
C HIS A 119 -22.13 -9.68 18.25
N GLN A 120 -23.05 -9.40 17.31
CA GLN A 120 -22.98 -8.21 16.44
C GLN A 120 -21.65 -8.10 15.67
N TRP A 121 -21.04 -9.23 15.36
CA TRP A 121 -19.86 -9.32 14.50
C TRP A 121 -20.32 -9.43 13.05
N TYR A 122 -20.70 -8.29 12.48
CA TYR A 122 -21.14 -8.21 11.09
C TYR A 122 -20.01 -8.59 10.15
N THR A 123 -20.36 -9.33 9.10
CA THR A 123 -19.41 -9.77 8.09
C THR A 123 -19.89 -9.41 6.70
N GLU A 124 -18.93 -9.26 5.81
CA GLU A 124 -19.14 -9.02 4.40
C GLU A 124 -18.20 -9.90 3.58
N CYS A 125 -18.49 -10.02 2.29
CA CYS A 125 -17.72 -10.83 1.36
C CYS A 125 -17.29 -10.01 0.14
N LEU A 126 -16.02 -10.13 -0.24
CA LEU A 126 -15.44 -9.57 -1.46
C LEU A 126 -15.09 -10.71 -2.41
N LEU A 127 -15.69 -10.72 -3.59
CA LEU A 127 -15.44 -11.74 -4.62
C LEU A 127 -14.56 -11.18 -5.72
N GLY A 128 -13.35 -11.72 -5.83
CA GLY A 128 -12.37 -11.32 -6.82
C GLY A 128 -12.41 -12.21 -8.04
N ASP A 129 -12.23 -11.65 -9.23
CA ASP A 129 -11.96 -12.42 -10.44
C ASP A 129 -10.43 -12.57 -10.61
N GLN A 130 -9.92 -13.79 -10.56
CA GLN A 130 -8.49 -14.13 -10.61
C GLN A 130 -7.65 -13.54 -9.45
N ILE A 131 -8.29 -13.02 -8.41
CA ILE A 131 -7.65 -12.55 -7.17
C ILE A 131 -8.34 -13.19 -5.97
N VAL A 132 -7.67 -13.17 -4.81
CA VAL A 132 -8.17 -13.79 -3.57
C VAL A 132 -9.50 -13.18 -3.16
N SER A 133 -10.56 -13.98 -3.15
CA SER A 133 -11.85 -13.60 -2.56
C SER A 133 -11.79 -13.74 -1.05
N CYS A 134 -12.53 -12.94 -0.29
CA CYS A 134 -12.47 -13.01 1.18
C CYS A 134 -13.79 -12.71 1.88
N ILE A 135 -13.94 -13.26 3.09
CA ILE A 135 -14.95 -12.87 4.09
C ILE A 135 -14.22 -12.10 5.18
N PHE A 136 -14.81 -11.01 5.66
CA PHE A 136 -14.21 -10.18 6.67
C PHE A 136 -15.25 -9.58 7.60
N THR A 137 -14.83 -9.20 8.81
CA THR A 137 -15.67 -8.46 9.77
C THR A 137 -15.69 -6.98 9.48
N VAL A 138 -16.81 -6.31 9.75
CA VAL A 138 -16.98 -4.86 9.63
C VAL A 138 -16.62 -4.17 10.96
N PRO A 139 -15.82 -3.09 10.96
CA PRO A 139 -15.16 -2.46 9.83
C PRO A 139 -14.00 -3.30 9.28
N TYR A 140 -13.74 -3.17 7.98
CA TYR A 140 -12.67 -3.86 7.26
C TYR A 140 -11.33 -3.67 7.96
N LEU A 141 -10.60 -4.77 8.11
CA LEU A 141 -9.26 -4.76 8.68
C LEU A 141 -8.28 -4.19 7.65
N ASN A 142 -7.73 -3.01 7.95
CA ASN A 142 -6.65 -2.44 7.16
C ASN A 142 -5.32 -3.10 7.55
N ASP A 143 -5.16 -4.35 7.13
CA ASP A 143 -3.97 -5.15 7.40
C ASP A 143 -3.03 -5.06 6.22
N ILE A 144 -1.86 -4.42 6.45
CA ILE A 144 -0.51 -4.55 5.81
C ILE A 144 -0.43 -4.45 4.27
N ARG A 145 -1.51 -4.74 3.56
CA ARG A 145 -1.61 -4.87 2.12
C ARG A 145 -2.73 -3.98 1.61
N PRO A 146 -2.49 -3.30 0.48
CA PRO A 146 -3.50 -2.49 -0.15
C PRO A 146 -4.77 -3.27 -0.48
N MET A 147 -5.91 -2.62 -0.29
CA MET A 147 -7.18 -3.11 -0.82
C MET A 147 -7.23 -2.89 -2.33
N TRP A 148 -7.78 -3.87 -3.06
CA TRP A 148 -7.99 -3.82 -4.51
C TRP A 148 -9.46 -3.53 -4.82
N LEU A 149 -9.76 -2.80 -5.90
CA LEU A 149 -11.15 -2.45 -6.27
C LEU A 149 -11.86 -3.46 -7.20
N LYS A 150 -11.20 -4.55 -7.57
CA LYS A 150 -11.74 -5.59 -8.49
C LYS A 150 -12.73 -6.55 -7.84
N TYR A 151 -13.28 -6.20 -6.68
CA TYR A 151 -14.17 -7.08 -5.94
C TYR A 151 -15.64 -6.79 -6.22
N VAL A 152 -16.44 -7.85 -6.39
CA VAL A 152 -17.88 -7.78 -6.19
C VAL A 152 -18.15 -7.88 -4.69
N ARG A 153 -18.80 -6.86 -4.13
CA ARG A 153 -19.12 -6.78 -2.71
C ARG A 153 -20.48 -7.41 -2.43
N HIS A 154 -20.51 -8.38 -1.52
CA HIS A 154 -21.72 -8.93 -0.92
C HIS A 154 -21.77 -8.48 0.54
N PHE A 155 -22.85 -7.82 0.92
CA PHE A 155 -22.99 -7.25 2.26
C PHE A 155 -24.42 -7.35 2.74
N ASN A 156 -24.60 -7.30 4.06
CA ASN A 156 -25.90 -7.28 4.68
C ASN A 156 -26.51 -5.86 4.60
N THR A 157 -27.63 -5.71 3.90
CA THR A 157 -28.30 -4.40 3.72
C THR A 157 -28.99 -3.88 4.98
N LEU A 158 -29.12 -4.70 6.02
CA LEU A 158 -29.74 -4.33 7.30
C LEU A 158 -28.78 -3.57 8.22
N VAL A 159 -27.50 -3.51 7.88
CA VAL A 159 -26.45 -2.87 8.66
C VAL A 159 -26.01 -1.58 7.96
N ASP A 160 -25.75 -0.53 8.74
CA ASP A 160 -25.14 0.69 8.20
C ASP A 160 -23.69 0.39 7.80
N ASN A 161 -23.49 0.23 6.50
CA ASN A 161 -22.21 -0.13 5.91
C ASN A 161 -21.41 1.10 5.46
N SER A 162 -21.82 2.32 5.86
CA SER A 162 -21.10 3.56 5.56
C SER A 162 -19.69 3.57 6.16
N LYS A 163 -19.52 2.89 7.30
CA LYS A 163 -18.26 2.81 8.06
C LYS A 163 -17.39 1.61 7.72
N THR A 164 -17.80 0.80 6.74
CA THR A 164 -17.10 -0.46 6.45
C THR A 164 -15.62 -0.24 6.15
N PHE A 165 -15.27 0.84 5.47
CA PHE A 165 -13.90 1.11 5.06
C PHE A 165 -13.26 2.30 5.79
N ASP A 166 -13.78 2.68 6.96
CA ASP A 166 -13.23 3.79 7.76
C ASP A 166 -11.75 3.59 8.12
N ASN A 167 -11.33 2.33 8.30
CA ASN A 167 -9.95 2.01 8.66
C ASN A 167 -9.02 1.95 7.46
N VAL A 168 -9.52 1.93 6.22
CA VAL A 168 -8.70 1.81 5.01
C VAL A 168 -8.03 3.14 4.71
N THR A 169 -6.70 3.16 4.78
CA THR A 169 -5.87 4.34 4.52
C THR A 169 -5.07 4.24 3.23
N ASP A 170 -4.81 3.02 2.76
CA ASP A 170 -3.94 2.73 1.62
C ASP A 170 -4.70 1.91 0.58
N LEU A 171 -4.87 2.47 -0.61
CA LEU A 171 -5.66 1.88 -1.69
C LEU A 171 -4.82 1.69 -2.95
N HIS A 172 -4.88 0.49 -3.52
CA HIS A 172 -4.28 0.21 -4.82
C HIS A 172 -5.39 -0.14 -5.81
N SER A 173 -5.41 0.54 -6.96
CA SER A 173 -6.44 0.38 -7.98
C SER A 173 -5.80 0.09 -9.33
N LEU A 174 -6.43 -0.76 -10.14
CA LEU A 174 -6.30 -0.64 -11.59
C LEU A 174 -7.43 0.31 -11.99
N GLY A 175 -7.14 1.35 -12.74
CA GLY A 175 -8.06 2.47 -12.88
C GLY A 175 -9.42 2.12 -13.53
N GLU A 176 -9.52 0.98 -14.21
CA GLU A 176 -10.79 0.49 -14.76
C GLU A 176 -11.82 0.11 -13.69
N GLU A 177 -11.38 -0.37 -12.52
CA GLU A 177 -12.32 -0.83 -11.48
C GLU A 177 -13.05 0.31 -10.77
N LEU A 178 -12.51 1.52 -10.78
CA LEU A 178 -13.24 2.69 -10.28
C LEU A 178 -14.53 2.94 -11.08
N MET A 179 -14.54 2.57 -12.36
CA MET A 179 -15.70 2.76 -13.23
C MET A 179 -16.86 1.81 -12.89
N THR A 180 -16.56 0.68 -12.25
CA THR A 180 -17.50 -0.40 -11.96
C THR A 180 -17.74 -0.65 -10.47
N SER A 181 -16.91 -0.10 -9.58
CA SER A 181 -16.96 -0.25 -8.11
C SER A 181 -18.13 0.51 -7.47
N SER A 182 -19.36 0.14 -7.80
CA SER A 182 -20.54 0.58 -7.06
C SER A 182 -20.53 0.00 -5.64
N GLY A 183 -20.82 0.82 -4.64
CA GLY A 183 -20.98 0.37 -3.26
C GLY A 183 -19.70 0.36 -2.43
N PHE A 184 -18.63 1.03 -2.87
CA PHE A 184 -17.46 1.31 -2.04
C PHE A 184 -17.41 2.81 -1.70
N TYR A 185 -17.01 3.12 -0.47
CA TYR A 185 -16.70 4.49 -0.05
C TYR A 185 -15.54 4.48 0.95
N PHE A 186 -14.47 5.20 0.64
CA PHE A 186 -13.25 5.28 1.46
C PHE A 186 -13.04 6.70 2.01
N PRO A 187 -13.40 6.97 3.28
CA PRO A 187 -13.38 8.33 3.82
C PRO A 187 -11.99 8.82 4.24
N ASN A 188 -11.06 7.92 4.52
CA ASN A 188 -9.80 8.23 5.22
C ASN A 188 -8.54 7.85 4.42
N ILE A 189 -8.61 7.86 3.09
CA ILE A 189 -7.46 7.51 2.24
C ILE A 189 -6.32 8.53 2.44
N THR A 190 -5.13 8.02 2.78
CA THR A 190 -3.89 8.77 2.85
C THR A 190 -2.91 8.42 1.73
N SER A 191 -3.04 7.23 1.14
CA SER A 191 -2.21 6.76 0.01
C SER A 191 -3.06 6.15 -1.09
N LEU A 192 -2.84 6.58 -2.33
CA LEU A 192 -3.52 6.07 -3.50
C LEU A 192 -2.51 5.69 -4.58
N VAL A 193 -2.55 4.43 -5.01
CA VAL A 193 -1.68 3.90 -6.06
C VAL A 193 -2.50 3.41 -7.23
N PHE A 194 -2.27 3.98 -8.40
CA PHE A 194 -2.79 3.49 -9.67
C PHE A 194 -1.75 2.59 -10.34
N HIS A 195 -2.07 1.31 -10.52
CA HIS A 195 -1.22 0.41 -11.30
C HIS A 195 -1.36 0.65 -12.81
N SER A 196 -2.55 1.08 -13.23
CA SER A 196 -2.86 1.53 -14.58
C SER A 196 -3.95 2.59 -14.50
N LEU A 197 -3.99 3.49 -15.49
CA LEU A 197 -5.16 4.31 -15.75
C LEU A 197 -6.05 3.59 -16.78
N PRO A 198 -7.38 3.76 -16.73
CA PRO A 198 -8.26 3.12 -17.69
C PRO A 198 -7.95 3.63 -19.10
N VAL A 199 -8.15 2.78 -20.11
CA VAL A 199 -8.13 3.23 -21.51
C VAL A 199 -9.42 4.01 -21.76
N LEU A 200 -9.32 5.33 -21.75
CA LEU A 200 -10.46 6.22 -21.94
C LEU A 200 -10.52 6.65 -23.41
N ALA A 201 -11.65 6.43 -24.09
CA ALA A 201 -11.78 6.66 -25.53
C ALA A 201 -12.14 8.12 -25.85
N ASN A 202 -12.93 8.77 -25.00
CA ASN A 202 -13.40 10.16 -25.19
C ASN A 202 -13.48 10.94 -23.85
N GLU A 203 -13.66 12.26 -23.89
CA GLU A 203 -13.78 13.11 -22.69
C GLU A 203 -14.91 12.69 -21.74
N GLY A 204 -16.00 12.12 -22.27
CA GLY A 204 -17.12 11.62 -21.47
C GLY A 204 -16.72 10.47 -20.54
N ASP A 205 -15.84 9.57 -21.00
CA ASP A 205 -15.28 8.49 -20.18
C ASP A 205 -14.40 9.07 -19.04
N GLU A 206 -13.67 10.16 -19.31
CA GLU A 206 -12.87 10.86 -18.30
C GLU A 206 -13.74 11.40 -17.18
N GLN A 207 -14.80 12.12 -17.56
CA GLN A 207 -15.71 12.74 -16.62
C GLN A 207 -16.48 11.68 -15.83
N ARG A 208 -16.75 10.53 -16.44
CA ARG A 208 -17.29 9.38 -15.73
C ARG A 208 -16.28 8.82 -14.72
N PHE A 209 -15.00 8.70 -15.09
CA PHE A 209 -13.94 8.27 -14.18
C PHE A 209 -13.76 9.22 -13.00
N ILE A 210 -13.67 10.53 -13.25
CA ILE A 210 -13.53 11.55 -12.22
C ILE A 210 -14.75 11.51 -11.26
N ARG A 211 -15.97 11.40 -11.80
CA ARG A 211 -17.18 11.26 -10.96
C ARG A 211 -17.15 9.99 -10.12
N SER A 212 -16.73 8.87 -10.70
CA SER A 212 -16.57 7.62 -9.96
C SER A 212 -15.54 7.76 -8.84
N LEU A 213 -14.38 8.36 -9.12
CA LEU A 213 -13.34 8.63 -8.14
C LEU A 213 -13.90 9.42 -6.95
N LYS A 214 -14.55 10.57 -7.22
CA LYS A 214 -15.13 11.44 -6.17
C LYS A 214 -16.26 10.76 -5.39
N ARG A 215 -16.98 9.82 -6.00
CA ARG A 215 -18.04 9.05 -5.33
C ARG A 215 -17.48 7.94 -4.44
N THR A 216 -16.36 7.34 -4.84
CA THR A 216 -15.80 6.16 -4.17
C THR A 216 -14.82 6.53 -3.06
N MET A 217 -14.23 7.73 -3.06
CA MET A 217 -13.27 8.11 -2.02
C MET A 217 -13.27 9.59 -1.69
N ASN A 218 -12.93 9.89 -0.44
CA ASN A 218 -12.60 11.24 0.00
C ASN A 218 -11.08 11.45 -0.10
N LEU A 219 -10.66 12.41 -0.92
CA LEU A 219 -9.24 12.69 -1.19
C LEU A 219 -8.66 13.76 -0.25
N SER A 220 -9.46 14.36 0.63
CA SER A 220 -9.01 15.46 1.50
C SER A 220 -7.83 15.09 2.40
N ASN A 221 -7.72 13.82 2.79
CA ASN A 221 -6.65 13.29 3.62
C ASN A 221 -5.46 12.70 2.83
N LEU A 222 -5.51 12.72 1.49
CA LEU A 222 -4.51 12.10 0.64
C LEU A 222 -3.16 12.81 0.79
N LYS A 223 -2.11 12.05 1.12
CA LYS A 223 -0.73 12.52 1.31
C LYS A 223 0.23 11.96 0.27
N HIS A 224 -0.05 10.75 -0.23
CA HIS A 224 0.76 10.07 -1.23
C HIS A 224 -0.08 9.63 -2.43
N LEU A 225 0.40 9.94 -3.63
CA LEU A 225 -0.21 9.54 -4.89
C LEU A 225 0.84 8.88 -5.78
N GLU A 226 0.58 7.67 -6.24
CA GLU A 226 1.28 7.05 -7.36
C GLU A 226 0.33 6.96 -8.55
N ILE A 227 0.70 7.60 -9.65
CA ILE A 227 -0.13 7.67 -10.85
C ILE A 227 0.71 7.45 -12.12
N PRO A 228 0.35 6.45 -12.96
CA PRO A 228 1.15 6.01 -14.09
C PRO A 228 0.91 6.92 -15.29
N LEU A 229 1.30 8.19 -15.18
CA LEU A 229 1.13 9.20 -16.22
C LEU A 229 2.16 9.01 -17.33
N CYS A 230 1.70 8.77 -18.56
CA CYS A 230 2.58 8.56 -19.72
C CYS A 230 2.21 9.49 -20.86
N SER A 231 3.21 10.14 -21.48
CA SER A 231 3.08 11.05 -22.65
C SER A 231 2.05 10.62 -23.71
N GLN A 232 1.86 9.30 -23.91
CA GLN A 232 1.04 8.69 -24.95
C GLN A 232 -0.43 8.43 -24.56
N THR A 233 -0.76 8.29 -23.27
CA THR A 233 -2.12 7.91 -22.80
C THR A 233 -2.88 9.07 -22.18
N ASN A 234 -2.34 10.29 -22.29
CA ASN A 234 -2.55 11.34 -21.31
C ASN A 234 -3.88 12.03 -21.27
N ARG A 235 -4.35 12.15 -20.03
CA ARG A 235 -5.46 12.98 -19.62
C ARG A 235 -5.06 13.72 -18.34
N PRO A 236 -4.35 14.86 -18.47
CA PRO A 236 -3.84 15.62 -17.32
C PRO A 236 -4.96 16.06 -16.38
N THR A 237 -6.20 16.15 -16.87
CA THR A 237 -7.37 16.52 -16.06
C THR A 237 -7.60 15.57 -14.90
N ILE A 238 -7.32 14.26 -15.03
CA ILE A 238 -7.47 13.32 -13.91
C ILE A 238 -6.54 13.72 -12.75
N LEU A 239 -5.26 13.95 -13.04
CA LEU A 239 -4.31 14.42 -12.03
C LEU A 239 -4.75 15.77 -11.47
N LEU A 240 -5.17 16.71 -12.33
CA LEU A 240 -5.61 18.03 -11.90
C LEU A 240 -6.79 17.95 -10.92
N GLU A 241 -7.79 17.11 -11.20
CA GLU A 241 -8.94 16.92 -10.32
C GLU A 241 -8.55 16.25 -9.00
N ILE A 242 -7.58 15.33 -9.00
CA ILE A 242 -7.03 14.78 -7.75
C ILE A 242 -6.34 15.89 -6.94
N LEU A 243 -5.50 16.72 -7.58
CA LEU A 243 -4.77 17.80 -6.91
C LEU A 243 -5.71 18.83 -6.27
N LYS A 244 -6.83 19.15 -6.92
CA LYS A 244 -7.85 20.08 -6.38
C LYS A 244 -8.51 19.55 -5.11
N GLU A 245 -8.74 18.25 -5.02
CA GLU A 245 -9.45 17.60 -3.92
C GLU A 245 -8.51 17.11 -2.80
N ALA A 246 -7.19 17.14 -3.02
CA ALA A 246 -6.17 16.61 -2.12
C ALA A 246 -5.22 17.69 -1.57
N PRO A 247 -5.71 18.66 -0.75
CA PRO A 247 -4.91 19.80 -0.28
C PRO A 247 -3.69 19.43 0.58
N HIS A 248 -3.63 18.19 1.08
CA HIS A 248 -2.53 17.68 1.89
C HIS A 248 -1.56 16.77 1.12
N LEU A 249 -1.72 16.65 -0.20
CA LEU A 249 -0.84 15.83 -1.02
C LEU A 249 0.58 16.40 -1.00
N SER A 250 1.53 15.62 -0.49
CA SER A 250 2.93 16.05 -0.40
C SER A 250 3.91 15.10 -1.09
N SER A 251 3.44 13.91 -1.49
CA SER A 251 4.25 12.90 -2.15
C SER A 251 3.61 12.43 -3.45
N LEU A 252 4.40 12.43 -4.52
CA LEU A 252 3.98 12.07 -5.87
C LEU A 252 4.96 11.07 -6.50
N ASN A 253 4.43 9.98 -7.05
CA ASN A 253 5.17 9.00 -7.85
C ASN A 253 4.60 8.93 -9.27
N ILE A 254 5.44 9.16 -10.29
CA ILE A 254 5.04 9.32 -11.70
C ILE A 254 6.09 8.71 -12.65
N TYR A 255 5.76 8.55 -13.94
CA TYR A 255 6.79 8.26 -14.94
C TYR A 255 7.58 9.51 -15.33
N ASN A 256 8.83 9.30 -15.74
CA ASN A 256 9.70 10.39 -16.23
C ASN A 256 9.08 11.14 -17.41
N CYS A 257 8.41 10.43 -18.33
CA CYS A 257 7.77 11.06 -19.49
C CYS A 257 6.57 11.95 -19.11
N ALA A 258 6.12 11.93 -17.85
CA ALA A 258 5.04 12.79 -17.39
C ALA A 258 5.45 14.26 -17.30
N ILE A 259 6.73 14.56 -17.11
CA ILE A 259 7.24 15.93 -16.92
C ILE A 259 6.85 16.87 -18.07
N ASP A 260 6.85 16.36 -19.31
CA ASP A 260 6.46 17.14 -20.50
C ASP A 260 4.98 17.58 -20.48
N ILE A 261 4.13 16.80 -19.82
CA ILE A 261 2.71 17.11 -19.65
C ILE A 261 2.54 18.14 -18.54
N LEU A 262 3.22 17.92 -17.42
CA LEU A 262 3.10 18.77 -16.24
C LEU A 262 3.60 20.18 -16.55
N LYS A 263 4.69 20.32 -17.32
CA LYS A 263 5.25 21.63 -17.69
C LYS A 263 4.35 22.44 -18.63
N THR A 264 3.51 21.77 -19.43
CA THR A 264 2.63 22.45 -20.39
C THR A 264 1.30 22.87 -19.76
N ASN A 265 0.87 22.20 -18.69
CA ASN A 265 -0.32 22.58 -17.94
C ASN A 265 0.02 23.50 -16.75
N LYS A 266 -0.21 24.82 -16.93
CA LYS A 266 0.08 25.84 -15.91
C LYS A 266 -0.62 25.60 -14.58
N GLU A 267 -1.85 25.07 -14.59
CA GLU A 267 -2.63 24.87 -13.36
C GLU A 267 -2.08 23.69 -12.55
N ILE A 268 -1.78 22.58 -13.23
CA ILE A 268 -1.11 21.43 -12.59
C ILE A 268 0.24 21.84 -12.05
N CYS A 269 1.05 22.55 -12.86
CA CYS A 269 2.36 23.04 -12.46
C CYS A 269 2.28 23.91 -11.19
N ARG A 270 1.26 24.78 -11.09
CA ARG A 270 1.01 25.56 -9.88
C ARG A 270 0.81 24.67 -8.65
N TYR A 271 -0.14 23.74 -8.70
CA TYR A 271 -0.40 22.80 -7.59
C TYR A 271 0.84 21.97 -7.24
N THR A 272 1.50 21.37 -8.23
CA THR A 272 2.68 20.54 -7.98
C THR A 272 3.82 21.33 -7.38
N SER A 273 4.00 22.58 -7.81
CA SER A 273 5.06 23.45 -7.30
C SER A 273 4.86 23.86 -5.85
N GLU A 274 3.60 24.03 -5.41
CA GLU A 274 3.25 24.44 -4.05
C GLU A 274 3.26 23.26 -3.08
N MET A 275 2.77 22.09 -3.51
CA MET A 275 2.37 21.01 -2.60
C MET A 275 3.40 19.88 -2.50
N ILE A 276 4.07 19.53 -3.60
CA ILE A 276 4.87 18.32 -3.67
C ILE A 276 6.26 18.54 -3.07
N LYS A 277 6.55 17.75 -2.03
CA LYS A 277 7.83 17.72 -1.30
C LYS A 277 8.62 16.45 -1.56
N LYS A 278 7.94 15.33 -1.78
CA LYS A 278 8.57 14.04 -2.09
C LYS A 278 8.19 13.60 -3.51
N LEU A 279 9.18 13.53 -4.39
CA LEU A 279 9.00 13.12 -5.77
C LEU A 279 9.71 11.80 -6.02
N GLN A 280 9.00 10.84 -6.61
CA GLN A 280 9.59 9.59 -7.07
C GLN A 280 9.26 9.37 -8.54
N PHE A 281 10.23 8.84 -9.27
CA PHE A 281 10.02 8.42 -10.64
C PHE A 281 9.99 6.89 -10.71
N CYS A 282 8.88 6.34 -11.19
CA CYS A 282 8.73 4.91 -11.39
C CYS A 282 9.75 4.39 -12.41
N VAL A 283 10.43 3.30 -12.04
CA VAL A 283 11.35 2.55 -12.88
C VAL A 283 10.61 1.34 -13.44
N TYR A 284 10.23 1.37 -14.71
CA TYR A 284 9.75 0.15 -15.35
C TYR A 284 10.91 -0.74 -15.80
N PHE A 285 10.77 -2.04 -15.53
CA PHE A 285 11.63 -3.09 -16.05
C PHE A 285 11.30 -3.49 -17.50
N GLN A 286 10.24 -2.94 -18.11
CA GLN A 286 9.87 -3.25 -19.50
C GLN A 286 10.40 -2.20 -20.50
N PRO A 287 10.80 -2.63 -21.71
CA PRO A 287 11.34 -1.77 -22.75
C PRO A 287 10.19 -0.99 -23.43
N ASN A 288 9.66 0.01 -22.73
CA ASN A 288 8.63 0.89 -23.29
C ASN A 288 9.32 2.03 -24.07
N PRO A 289 8.86 2.43 -25.27
CA PRO A 289 9.55 3.36 -26.16
C PRO A 289 9.60 4.83 -25.67
N CYS A 290 9.15 5.12 -24.44
CA CYS A 290 9.18 6.45 -23.84
C CYS A 290 10.55 6.82 -23.21
N HIS A 291 11.64 6.20 -23.66
CA HIS A 291 13.02 6.45 -23.24
C HIS A 291 13.60 7.77 -23.80
N LYS A 292 12.84 8.87 -23.77
CA LYS A 292 13.48 10.17 -23.94
C LYS A 292 14.38 10.41 -22.72
N PRO A 293 15.67 10.76 -22.93
CA PRO A 293 16.55 11.09 -21.82
C PRO A 293 15.95 12.23 -21.00
N HIS A 294 16.23 12.19 -19.69
CA HIS A 294 15.67 13.10 -18.71
C HIS A 294 15.83 14.57 -19.14
N ASP A 295 14.72 15.28 -19.34
CA ASP A 295 14.76 16.75 -19.31
C ASP A 295 14.73 17.21 -17.85
N VAL A 296 15.87 17.03 -17.20
CA VAL A 296 16.10 17.44 -15.81
C VAL A 296 15.87 18.93 -15.60
N SER A 297 16.06 19.73 -16.67
CA SER A 297 15.80 21.16 -16.65
C SER A 297 14.32 21.51 -16.46
N SER A 298 13.41 20.59 -16.77
CA SER A 298 11.97 20.80 -16.52
C SER A 298 11.57 20.43 -15.09
N ILE A 299 12.32 19.56 -14.40
CA ILE A 299 11.99 19.11 -13.04
C ILE A 299 11.97 20.27 -12.05
N HIS A 300 13.01 21.11 -12.02
CA HIS A 300 13.09 22.24 -11.09
C HIS A 300 11.98 23.29 -11.33
N LYS A 301 11.42 23.35 -12.54
CA LYS A 301 10.32 24.28 -12.86
C LYS A 301 8.98 23.77 -12.35
N VAL A 302 8.74 22.46 -12.49
CA VAL A 302 7.48 21.82 -12.08
C VAL A 302 7.44 21.57 -10.58
N PHE A 303 8.61 21.28 -9.99
CA PHE A 303 8.76 20.85 -8.61
C PHE A 303 9.86 21.62 -7.84
N PRO A 304 9.82 22.96 -7.80
CA PRO A 304 10.86 23.78 -7.18
C PRO A 304 11.02 23.54 -5.67
N ASN A 305 9.98 23.03 -5.00
CA ASN A 305 9.94 22.85 -3.55
C ASN A 305 10.21 21.41 -3.09
N VAL A 306 10.69 20.54 -3.98
CA VAL A 306 11.01 19.15 -3.61
C VAL A 306 12.14 19.09 -2.60
N GLU A 307 11.86 18.38 -1.51
CA GLU A 307 12.75 18.09 -0.40
C GLU A 307 13.36 16.69 -0.54
N GLN A 308 12.60 15.73 -1.07
CA GLN A 308 13.08 14.35 -1.26
C GLN A 308 12.81 13.90 -2.68
N MET A 309 13.84 13.39 -3.37
CA MET A 309 13.70 12.92 -4.75
C MET A 309 14.33 11.55 -4.94
N THR A 310 13.58 10.65 -5.59
CA THR A 310 14.12 9.41 -6.16
C THR A 310 13.97 9.45 -7.66
N CYS A 311 15.07 9.49 -8.39
CA CYS A 311 15.04 9.55 -9.84
C CYS A 311 16.05 8.60 -10.46
N PRO A 312 15.68 7.88 -11.53
CA PRO A 312 16.69 7.23 -12.34
C PRO A 312 17.50 8.29 -13.08
N MET A 313 18.78 8.03 -13.32
CA MET A 313 19.65 8.90 -14.08
C MET A 313 20.55 8.11 -15.03
N THR A 314 20.93 8.77 -16.11
CA THR A 314 21.87 8.25 -17.11
C THR A 314 23.17 9.04 -17.17
N GLN A 315 23.23 10.24 -16.58
CA GLN A 315 24.37 11.16 -16.69
C GLN A 315 24.65 11.86 -15.35
N SER A 316 25.92 12.09 -15.04
CA SER A 316 26.35 12.81 -13.82
C SER A 316 25.93 14.28 -13.80
N ASP A 317 25.95 14.93 -14.97
CA ASP A 317 25.71 16.37 -15.08
C ASP A 317 24.25 16.72 -14.74
N SER A 318 23.34 15.80 -15.03
CA SER A 318 21.95 15.82 -14.57
C SER A 318 21.82 15.87 -13.04
N CYS A 319 22.66 15.11 -12.33
CA CYS A 319 22.68 15.14 -10.87
C CYS A 319 23.14 16.52 -10.37
N LEU A 320 24.28 16.99 -10.88
CA LEU A 320 24.83 18.31 -10.52
C LEU A 320 23.82 19.43 -10.79
N PHE A 321 23.11 19.36 -11.91
CA PHE A 321 22.05 20.31 -12.22
C PHE A 321 20.95 20.31 -11.15
N LEU A 322 20.46 19.14 -10.72
CA LEU A 322 19.41 19.07 -9.70
C LEU A 322 19.88 19.61 -8.35
N LEU A 323 21.09 19.25 -7.92
CA LEU A 323 21.67 19.75 -6.67
C LEU A 323 21.77 21.28 -6.67
N ASN A 324 22.14 21.87 -7.81
CA ASN A 324 22.30 23.31 -7.94
C ASN A 324 20.96 24.07 -8.11
N ASN A 325 19.89 23.41 -8.57
CA ASN A 325 18.64 24.07 -8.95
C ASN A 325 17.43 23.69 -8.08
N LEU A 326 17.58 22.76 -7.12
CA LEU A 326 16.55 22.40 -6.14
C LEU A 326 17.00 22.83 -4.74
N PRO A 327 16.72 24.09 -4.33
CA PRO A 327 17.29 24.67 -3.12
C PRO A 327 16.79 24.03 -1.81
N LYS A 328 15.67 23.30 -1.84
CA LYS A 328 15.09 22.61 -0.69
C LYS A 328 15.46 21.14 -0.61
N LEU A 329 16.20 20.61 -1.59
CA LEU A 329 16.48 19.20 -1.70
C LEU A 329 17.34 18.73 -0.50
N SER A 330 16.74 17.88 0.33
CA SER A 330 17.32 17.28 1.51
C SER A 330 17.52 15.77 1.46
N ALA A 331 17.04 15.11 0.42
CA ALA A 331 17.38 13.72 0.14
C ALA A 331 17.32 13.47 -1.37
N LEU A 332 18.36 12.84 -1.90
CA LEU A 332 18.42 12.46 -3.31
C LEU A 332 18.83 10.98 -3.40
N ASN A 333 17.94 10.17 -3.97
CA ASN A 333 18.21 8.78 -4.33
C ASN A 333 18.30 8.66 -5.85
N ILE A 334 19.43 8.14 -6.33
CA ILE A 334 19.75 8.05 -7.75
C ILE A 334 19.96 6.60 -8.15
N ASN A 335 19.18 6.17 -9.14
CA ASN A 335 19.31 4.86 -9.76
C ASN A 335 20.01 5.01 -11.12
N PHE A 336 21.28 4.63 -11.22
CA PHE A 336 22.01 4.70 -12.49
C PHE A 336 21.76 3.46 -13.34
N TYR A 337 21.40 3.63 -14.62
CA TYR A 337 21.17 2.52 -15.56
C TYR A 337 22.41 2.11 -16.37
N GLN A 338 23.47 2.90 -16.31
CA GLN A 338 24.72 2.68 -17.05
C GLN A 338 25.90 2.90 -16.11
N SER A 339 27.01 2.19 -16.35
CA SER A 339 28.26 2.38 -15.62
C SER A 339 28.70 3.84 -15.74
N VAL A 340 28.64 4.57 -14.63
CA VAL A 340 29.10 5.97 -14.59
C VAL A 340 30.63 5.96 -14.65
N ASN A 341 31.22 6.85 -15.46
CA ASN A 341 32.68 7.04 -15.45
C ASN A 341 33.14 7.49 -14.05
N SER A 342 34.19 6.88 -13.49
CA SER A 342 34.67 7.12 -12.11
C SER A 342 34.97 8.58 -11.81
N ASP A 343 35.47 9.33 -12.81
CA ASP A 343 35.83 10.74 -12.67
C ASP A 343 34.61 11.66 -12.53
N SER A 344 33.55 11.38 -13.29
CA SER A 344 32.28 12.10 -13.20
C SER A 344 31.57 11.83 -11.87
N PHE A 345 31.69 10.61 -11.33
CA PHE A 345 31.12 10.25 -10.04
C PHE A 345 31.82 10.97 -8.88
N SER A 346 33.14 11.14 -8.96
CA SER A 346 33.93 11.82 -7.92
C SER A 346 33.46 13.27 -7.70
N LYS A 347 33.11 13.98 -8.78
CA LYS A 347 32.53 15.34 -8.70
C LYS A 347 31.14 15.37 -8.07
N VAL A 348 30.28 14.41 -8.42
CA VAL A 348 28.96 14.28 -7.80
C VAL A 348 29.11 14.00 -6.31
N LYS A 349 30.02 13.11 -5.92
CA LYS A 349 30.31 12.79 -4.52
C LYS A 349 30.81 14.02 -3.74
N GLU A 350 31.64 14.86 -4.34
CA GLU A 350 32.11 16.10 -3.73
C GLU A 350 30.99 17.14 -3.52
N GLU A 351 30.04 17.26 -4.45
CA GLU A 351 28.88 18.14 -4.25
C GLU A 351 27.87 17.56 -3.25
N LEU A 352 27.69 16.23 -3.24
CA LEU A 352 26.85 15.56 -2.24
C LEU A 352 27.40 15.73 -0.82
N SER A 353 28.74 15.70 -0.63
CA SER A 353 29.34 15.90 0.69
C SER A 353 29.21 17.32 1.25
N LYS A 354 28.81 18.30 0.42
CA LYS A 354 28.51 19.68 0.84
C LYS A 354 27.08 19.83 1.39
N LEU A 355 26.21 18.86 1.17
CA LEU A 355 24.83 18.87 1.60
C LEU A 355 24.69 18.19 2.97
N LYS A 356 23.94 18.78 3.89
CA LYS A 356 23.74 18.29 5.29
C LYS A 356 22.89 16.99 5.40
N ASN A 357 22.80 16.20 4.35
CA ASN A 357 21.61 15.43 4.02
C ASN A 357 21.88 13.95 3.72
N ILE A 358 20.87 13.09 3.90
CA ILE A 358 20.97 11.63 3.74
C ILE A 358 20.94 11.28 2.24
N PHE A 359 21.98 10.59 1.78
CA PHE A 359 22.08 10.09 0.40
C PHE A 359 21.95 8.58 0.39
N PHE A 360 21.06 8.07 -0.46
CA PHE A 360 20.98 6.65 -0.77
C PHE A 360 21.42 6.46 -2.22
N TYR A 361 22.41 5.61 -2.40
CA TYR A 361 22.94 5.23 -3.70
C TYR A 361 22.53 3.79 -3.95
N GLU A 362 21.99 3.50 -5.13
CA GLU A 362 21.79 2.13 -5.59
C GLU A 362 22.34 2.02 -7.03
N GLU A 363 23.55 1.46 -7.16
CA GLU A 363 24.07 1.08 -8.48
C GLU A 363 23.36 -0.19 -8.94
N ILE A 364 22.61 -0.14 -10.03
CA ILE A 364 22.06 -1.37 -10.63
C ILE A 364 23.01 -1.80 -11.75
N LEU A 365 24.01 -2.62 -11.40
CA LEU A 365 24.89 -3.23 -12.39
C LEU A 365 24.11 -4.29 -13.19
N ARG A 366 23.89 -4.03 -14.49
CA ARG A 366 23.44 -5.07 -15.44
C ARG A 366 24.65 -5.85 -15.94
N ASP A 367 24.89 -7.02 -15.36
CA ASP A 367 25.76 -8.01 -16.01
C ASP A 367 25.04 -8.52 -17.28
N LYS A 368 25.74 -8.52 -18.41
CA LYS A 368 25.20 -8.91 -19.72
C LYS A 368 24.82 -10.40 -19.80
N GLN A 369 25.17 -11.22 -18.80
CA GLN A 369 24.92 -12.66 -18.83
C GLN A 369 24.14 -13.21 -17.63
N HIS A 370 23.99 -12.48 -16.52
CA HIS A 370 23.22 -12.95 -15.36
C HIS A 370 22.50 -11.80 -14.64
N THR A 371 21.20 -11.97 -14.39
CA THR A 371 20.35 -11.06 -13.60
C THR A 371 20.72 -11.12 -12.12
N LYS A 372 21.92 -10.66 -11.75
CA LYS A 372 22.26 -10.36 -10.35
C LYS A 372 22.16 -8.86 -10.15
N LEU A 373 21.14 -8.43 -9.39
CA LEU A 373 21.11 -7.11 -8.78
C LEU A 373 22.17 -7.08 -7.67
N MET A 374 23.23 -6.30 -7.86
CA MET A 374 24.12 -5.92 -6.76
C MET A 374 23.77 -4.51 -6.35
N ALA A 375 23.08 -4.33 -5.23
CA ALA A 375 22.86 -3.01 -4.63
C ALA A 375 24.06 -2.67 -3.74
N PHE A 376 24.79 -1.60 -4.09
CA PHE A 376 25.77 -1.00 -3.19
C PHE A 376 25.14 0.23 -2.56
N GLY A 377 24.80 0.17 -1.27
CA GLY A 377 24.34 1.34 -0.52
C GLY A 377 25.51 2.01 0.20
N PHE A 378 25.74 3.30 -0.06
CA PHE A 378 26.65 4.11 0.75
C PHE A 378 25.83 5.07 1.62
N TRP A 379 26.04 5.00 2.92
CA TRP A 379 25.53 5.97 3.88
C TRP A 379 26.59 7.06 4.07
N VAL A 380 26.18 8.32 3.92
CA VAL A 380 26.95 9.47 4.41
C VAL A 380 26.22 9.99 5.64
N ASP A 381 26.64 9.51 6.81
CA ASP A 381 26.16 9.99 8.09
C ASP A 381 27.00 11.20 8.52
N HIS A 382 26.38 12.38 8.59
CA HIS A 382 27.00 13.55 9.20
C HIS A 382 26.63 13.54 10.69
N GLY A 383 27.54 13.00 11.50
CA GLY A 383 27.35 12.84 12.94
C GLY A 383 26.92 14.10 13.68
N ASP A 384 26.25 13.83 14.81
CA ASP A 384 25.85 14.70 15.93
C ASP A 384 24.75 15.74 15.69
N ILE A 385 23.50 15.32 15.96
CA ILE A 385 22.49 16.21 16.56
C ILE A 385 22.41 15.87 18.06
N THR A 386 23.22 16.56 18.85
CA THR A 386 23.00 16.72 20.29
C THR A 386 22.14 17.97 20.53
N ALA A 387 20.90 17.75 20.99
CA ALA A 387 20.17 18.50 22.03
C ALA A 387 18.69 18.10 21.99
#